data_AF-A0A661RJH0-F1
#
_entry.id   AF-A0A661RJH0-F1
#
_cell.length_a   1.000
_cell.length_b   1.000
_cell.length_c   1.000
_cell.angle_alpha   90.00
_cell.angle_beta   90.00
_cell.angle_gamma   90.00
#
_symmetry.space_group_name_H-M   'P 1'
#
loop_
_entity.id
_entity.type
_entity.pdbx_description
1 polymer ?
#
loop_
_entity_poly.entity_id
_entity_poly.type
_entity_poly.pdbx_seq_one_letter_code
_entity_poly.pdbx_strand_id
1 'polypeptide(L)'
;MLAYYVEWHMRQALAPLLFQDEKLDEHRRERDPVKPAQPSEFIKRKKTVRLTPDGFKIQSFKTLLAELATRCRNKCRLKHDHTGPVFYQVTEPTHLQKRAFELLGLFPVK
;
A
#
# COMPACT_ATOMS: atom_id res chain seq x y z
N MET A 1 -11.29 4.57 -17.51
CA MET A 1 -11.61 5.64 -16.55
C MET A 1 -11.75 5.16 -15.10
N LEU A 2 -12.25 3.95 -14.83
CA LEU A 2 -12.39 3.44 -13.44
C LEU A 2 -11.05 3.15 -12.72
N ALA A 3 -10.07 2.58 -13.42
CA ALA A 3 -8.79 2.21 -12.80
C ALA A 3 -8.04 3.41 -12.18
N TYR A 4 -8.09 4.57 -12.82
CA TYR A 4 -7.44 5.79 -12.31
C TYR A 4 -8.10 6.31 -11.04
N TYR A 5 -9.43 6.22 -10.96
CA TYR A 5 -10.18 6.61 -9.76
C TYR A 5 -9.86 5.70 -8.57
N VAL A 6 -9.80 4.37 -8.83
CA VAL A 6 -9.38 3.40 -7.81
C VAL A 6 -7.95 3.66 -7.37
N GLU A 7 -7.02 3.87 -8.31
CA GLU A 7 -5.64 4.21 -7.98
C GLU A 7 -5.55 5.49 -7.14
N TRP A 8 -6.30 6.53 -7.49
CA TRP A 8 -6.33 7.78 -6.73
C TRP A 8 -6.76 7.54 -5.27
N HIS A 9 -7.84 6.80 -5.05
CA HIS A 9 -8.32 6.45 -3.71
C HIS A 9 -7.34 5.57 -2.94
N MET A 10 -6.77 4.56 -3.59
CA MET A 10 -5.76 3.70 -2.98
C MET A 10 -4.53 4.51 -2.57
N ARG A 11 -4.09 5.48 -3.38
CA ARG A 11 -2.95 6.34 -3.06
C ARG A 11 -3.22 7.24 -1.86
N GLN A 12 -4.47 7.70 -1.67
CA GLN A 12 -4.85 8.44 -0.47
C GLN A 12 -4.79 7.54 0.77
N ALA A 13 -5.43 6.37 0.72
CA ALA A 13 -5.44 5.43 1.85
C ALA A 13 -4.03 4.91 2.20
N LEU A 14 -3.22 4.62 1.18
CA LEU A 14 -1.87 4.07 1.33
C LEU A 14 -0.79 5.15 1.48
N ALA A 15 -1.14 6.43 1.53
CA ALA A 15 -0.19 7.54 1.67
C ALA A 15 0.86 7.31 2.80
N PRO A 16 0.50 6.73 3.97
CA PRO A 16 1.46 6.38 5.02
C PRO A 16 2.62 5.49 4.55
N LEU A 17 2.41 4.63 3.55
CA LEU A 17 3.44 3.73 3.00
C LEU A 17 4.12 4.26 1.74
N LEU A 18 3.60 5.33 1.13
CA LEU A 18 4.04 5.84 -0.16
C LEU A 18 4.95 7.08 -0.05
N PHE A 19 5.64 7.39 -1.16
CA PHE A 19 6.27 8.69 -1.42
C PHE A 19 5.24 9.82 -1.64
N GLN A 20 4.22 9.91 -0.79
CA GLN A 20 3.09 10.80 -0.96
C GLN A 20 2.89 11.69 0.25
N ASP A 21 2.64 12.98 0.01
CA ASP A 21 2.49 13.99 1.04
C ASP A 21 1.12 13.96 1.70
N GLU A 22 1.06 13.36 2.89
CA GLU A 22 -0.12 13.26 3.73
C GLU A 22 -0.63 14.63 4.19
N LYS A 23 0.24 15.65 4.18
CA LYS A 23 -0.09 17.02 4.62
C LYS A 23 -0.41 17.96 3.46
N LEU A 24 -0.46 17.45 2.22
CA LEU A 24 -0.65 18.28 1.04
C LEU A 24 -2.00 19.02 1.03
N ASP A 25 -3.07 18.36 1.44
CA ASP A 25 -4.41 18.97 1.40
C ASP A 25 -4.60 20.04 2.47
N GLU A 26 -4.00 19.85 3.66
CA GLU A 26 -3.91 20.89 4.70
C GLU A 26 -3.07 22.07 4.18
N HIS A 27 -1.87 21.81 3.66
CA HIS A 27 -0.97 22.83 3.12
C HIS A 27 -1.58 23.61 1.95
N ARG A 28 -2.42 22.97 1.12
CA ARG A 28 -3.09 23.63 -0.02
C ARG A 28 -4.06 24.73 0.41
N ARG A 29 -4.65 24.64 1.60
CA ARG A 29 -5.60 25.64 2.10
C ARG A 29 -4.92 26.91 2.58
N GLU A 30 -3.70 26.78 3.07
CA GLU A 30 -2.97 27.87 3.74
C GLU A 30 -1.89 28.51 2.85
N ARG A 31 -1.41 27.79 1.83
CA ARG A 31 -0.34 28.28 0.96
C ARG A 31 -0.82 29.40 0.04
N ASP A 32 0.12 30.26 -0.32
CA ASP A 32 -0.07 31.25 -1.37
C ASP A 32 -0.42 30.57 -2.71
N PRO A 33 -1.53 30.95 -3.36
CA PRO A 33 -2.00 30.29 -4.57
C PRO A 33 -1.11 30.54 -5.80
N VAL A 34 -0.31 31.60 -5.79
CA VAL A 34 0.52 32.01 -6.94
C VAL A 34 1.98 31.56 -6.78
N LYS A 35 2.46 31.39 -5.53
CA LYS A 35 3.82 30.89 -5.29
C LYS A 35 3.97 29.41 -5.67
N PRO A 36 5.18 28.98 -6.07
CA PRO A 36 5.47 27.57 -6.35
C PRO A 36 5.12 26.66 -5.16
N ALA A 37 4.54 25.49 -5.46
CA ALA A 37 4.20 24.51 -4.45
C ALA A 37 5.46 23.95 -3.76
N GLN A 38 5.51 24.01 -2.44
CA GLN A 38 6.61 23.44 -1.65
C GLN A 38 6.17 22.13 -0.98
N PRO A 39 7.03 21.10 -0.95
CA PRO A 39 6.74 19.86 -0.23
C PRO A 39 6.77 20.09 1.28
N SER A 40 5.94 19.36 2.04
CA SER A 40 5.97 19.42 3.49
C SER A 40 7.30 18.94 4.07
N GLU A 41 7.66 19.45 5.25
CA GLU A 41 8.82 18.96 6.01
C GLU A 41 8.71 17.46 6.32
N PHE A 42 7.48 16.98 6.53
CA PHE A 42 7.20 15.56 6.74
C PHE A 42 7.67 14.73 5.55
N ILE A 43 7.35 15.13 4.32
CA ILE A 43 7.79 14.38 3.13
C ILE A 43 9.25 14.56 2.81
N LYS A 44 9.83 15.73 3.05
CA LYS A 44 11.28 15.89 2.93
C LYS A 44 11.99 14.87 3.82
N ARG A 45 11.58 14.75 5.09
CA ARG A 45 12.11 13.75 6.02
C ARG A 45 11.87 12.31 5.53
N LYS A 46 10.64 11.97 5.14
CA LYS A 46 10.26 10.63 4.64
C LYS A 46 11.09 10.22 3.42
N LYS A 47 11.35 11.15 2.49
CA LYS A 47 12.18 10.94 1.29
C LYS A 47 13.66 10.77 1.62
N THR A 48 14.18 11.55 2.55
CA THR A 48 15.59 11.46 2.97
C THR A 48 15.86 10.16 3.73
N VAL A 49 15.02 9.83 4.71
CA VAL A 49 15.21 8.64 5.55
C VAL A 49 14.83 7.35 4.81
N ARG A 50 13.91 7.44 3.84
CA ARG A 50 13.32 6.29 3.11
C ARG A 50 12.65 5.24 4.00
N LEU A 51 12.30 5.63 5.21
CA LEU A 51 11.51 4.85 6.14
C LEU A 51 10.25 5.64 6.53
N THR A 52 9.17 4.90 6.70
CA THR A 52 7.94 5.39 7.32
C THR A 52 8.11 5.48 8.83
N PRO A 53 7.29 6.27 9.54
CA PRO A 53 7.29 6.33 11.01
C PRO A 53 7.11 4.95 11.66
N ASP A 54 6.35 4.06 11.01
CA ASP A 54 6.10 2.68 11.44
C ASP A 54 7.28 1.72 11.14
N GLY A 55 8.41 2.23 10.63
CA GLY A 55 9.62 1.43 10.37
C GLY A 55 9.65 0.70 9.02
N PHE A 56 8.61 0.80 8.19
CA PHE A 56 8.61 0.21 6.84
C PHE A 56 9.48 1.00 5.88
N LYS A 57 10.17 0.31 4.95
CA LYS A 57 10.76 0.94 3.76
C LYS A 57 9.66 1.61 2.95
N ILE A 58 9.86 2.89 2.64
CA ILE A 58 8.91 3.65 1.85
C ILE A 58 8.79 3.07 0.44
N GLN A 59 7.59 3.08 -0.13
CA GLN A 59 7.30 2.45 -1.40
C GLN A 59 6.87 3.45 -2.49
N SER A 60 7.11 3.09 -3.74
CA SER A 60 6.33 3.63 -4.85
C SER A 60 5.00 2.87 -4.94
N PHE A 61 3.98 3.44 -5.57
CA PHE A 61 2.70 2.73 -5.74
C PHE A 61 2.89 1.41 -6.51
N LYS A 62 3.72 1.43 -7.56
CA LYS A 62 4.05 0.24 -8.36
C LYS A 62 4.73 -0.85 -7.53
N THR A 63 5.73 -0.49 -6.70
CA THR A 63 6.43 -1.47 -5.86
C THR A 63 5.53 -2.00 -4.76
N LEU A 64 4.67 -1.16 -4.17
CA LEU A 64 3.67 -1.62 -3.21
C LEU A 64 2.67 -2.58 -3.83
N LEU A 65 2.19 -2.33 -5.05
CA LEU A 65 1.33 -3.27 -5.76
C LEU A 65 2.04 -4.61 -6.05
N ALA A 66 3.33 -4.57 -6.41
CA ALA A 66 4.11 -5.79 -6.59
C ALA A 66 4.24 -6.60 -5.30
N GLU A 67 4.48 -5.94 -4.16
CA GLU A 67 4.50 -6.58 -2.84
C GLU A 67 3.14 -7.19 -2.49
N LEU A 68 2.04 -6.47 -2.70
CA LEU A 68 0.69 -6.97 -2.46
C LEU A 68 0.33 -8.15 -3.38
N ALA A 69 0.83 -8.17 -4.61
CA ALA A 69 0.58 -9.23 -5.58
C ALA A 69 1.22 -10.58 -5.20
N THR A 70 2.17 -10.61 -4.25
CA THR A 70 2.75 -11.88 -3.75
C THR A 70 1.79 -12.62 -2.80
N ARG A 71 0.65 -12.02 -2.46
CA ARG A 71 -0.44 -12.65 -1.72
C ARG A 71 -1.25 -13.58 -2.64
N CYS A 72 -1.10 -14.89 -2.47
CA CYS A 72 -1.70 -15.88 -3.38
C CYS A 72 -2.69 -16.80 -2.67
N ARG A 73 -3.72 -17.22 -3.41
CA ARG A 73 -4.58 -18.37 -3.07
C ARG A 73 -4.18 -19.55 -3.96
N ASN A 74 -3.34 -20.42 -3.43
CA ASN A 74 -2.81 -21.57 -4.14
C ASN A 74 -3.87 -22.67 -4.22
N LYS A 75 -4.03 -23.27 -5.40
CA LYS A 75 -4.85 -24.47 -5.62
C LYS A 75 -3.92 -25.68 -5.57
N CYS A 76 -4.01 -26.48 -4.52
CA CYS A 76 -3.07 -27.55 -4.24
C CYS A 76 -3.73 -28.93 -4.43
N ARG A 77 -2.92 -29.90 -4.89
CA ARG A 77 -3.26 -31.32 -4.92
C ARG A 77 -2.09 -32.12 -4.35
N LEU A 78 -2.40 -33.17 -3.60
CA LEU A 78 -1.39 -34.07 -3.05
C LEU A 78 -0.70 -34.82 -4.20
N LYS A 79 0.63 -34.83 -4.20
CA LYS A 79 1.42 -35.46 -5.27
C LYS A 79 1.19 -36.98 -5.36
N HIS A 80 0.86 -37.63 -4.24
CA HIS A 80 0.66 -39.08 -4.17
C HIS A 80 -0.78 -39.51 -4.45
N ASP A 81 -1.74 -38.58 -4.55
CA ASP A 81 -3.14 -38.88 -4.86
C ASP A 81 -3.64 -37.93 -5.95
N HIS A 82 -3.49 -38.37 -7.20
CA HIS A 82 -3.85 -37.60 -8.38
C HIS A 82 -5.37 -37.50 -8.61
N THR A 83 -6.14 -38.40 -8.00
CA THR A 83 -7.61 -38.47 -8.04
C THR A 83 -8.27 -37.80 -6.84
N GLY A 84 -7.49 -37.52 -5.80
CA GLY A 84 -7.94 -36.92 -4.55
C GLY A 84 -8.45 -35.48 -4.69
N PRO A 85 -9.10 -34.99 -3.61
CA PRO A 85 -9.70 -33.67 -3.59
C PRO A 85 -8.64 -32.56 -3.72
N VAL A 86 -9.05 -31.48 -4.36
CA VAL A 86 -8.25 -30.25 -4.44
C VAL A 86 -8.58 -29.37 -3.23
N PHE A 87 -7.57 -28.78 -2.61
CA PHE A 87 -7.75 -27.80 -1.55
C PHE A 87 -7.11 -26.46 -1.90
N TYR A 88 -7.51 -25.41 -1.17
CA TYR A 88 -6.97 -24.08 -1.34
C TYR A 88 -6.14 -23.68 -0.13
N GLN A 89 -4.97 -23.10 -0.37
CA GLN A 89 -4.11 -22.56 0.67
C GLN A 89 -3.80 -21.10 0.36
N VAL A 90 -4.15 -20.21 1.28
CA VAL A 90 -3.74 -18.80 1.21
C VAL A 90 -2.36 -18.71 1.87
N THR A 91 -1.44 -17.90 1.31
CA THR A 91 -0.12 -17.68 1.93
C THR A 91 -0.26 -17.06 3.33
N GLU A 92 0.81 -16.74 4.05
CA GLU A 92 0.77 -15.84 5.22
C GLU A 92 1.18 -14.42 4.83
N PRO A 93 0.48 -13.36 5.31
CA PRO A 93 0.75 -12.02 4.81
C PRO A 93 1.98 -11.44 5.49
N THR A 94 2.84 -10.79 4.71
CA THR A 94 4.01 -10.08 5.25
C THR A 94 3.57 -8.91 6.13
N HIS A 95 4.45 -8.40 7.00
CA HIS A 95 4.15 -7.24 7.84
C HIS A 95 3.72 -6.01 7.01
N LEU A 96 4.35 -5.79 5.86
CA LEU A 96 3.99 -4.70 4.95
C LEU A 96 2.60 -4.92 4.33
N GLN A 97 2.27 -6.16 3.93
CA GLN A 97 0.95 -6.50 3.39
C GLN A 97 -0.14 -6.29 4.44
N LYS A 98 0.07 -6.75 5.68
CA LYS A 98 -0.86 -6.53 6.80
C LYS A 98 -1.15 -5.04 6.96
N ARG A 99 -0.11 -4.21 7.08
CA ARG A 99 -0.24 -2.76 7.24
C ARG A 99 -0.98 -2.10 6.07
N ALA A 100 -0.68 -2.50 4.85
CA ALA A 100 -1.36 -1.97 3.67
C ALA A 100 -2.85 -2.33 3.65
N PHE A 101 -3.22 -3.56 4.00
CA PHE A 101 -4.62 -3.97 4.06
C PHE A 101 -5.38 -3.33 5.23
N GLU A 102 -4.74 -3.08 6.37
CA GLU A 102 -5.31 -2.28 7.46
C GLU A 102 -5.66 -0.85 6.98
N LEU A 103 -4.73 -0.18 6.30
CA LEU A 103 -4.94 1.16 5.75
C LEU A 103 -6.06 1.21 4.70
N LEU A 104 -6.27 0.11 3.97
CA LEU A 104 -7.37 -0.04 3.01
C LEU A 104 -8.71 -0.42 3.68
N GLY A 105 -8.76 -0.61 5.00
CA GLY A 105 -9.97 -1.02 5.72
C GLY A 105 -10.39 -2.47 5.45
N LEU A 106 -9.44 -3.32 5.03
CA LEU A 106 -9.67 -4.72 4.68
C LEU A 106 -9.33 -5.68 5.84
N PHE A 107 -8.97 -5.18 7.03
CA PHE A 107 -8.66 -5.98 8.24
C PHE A 107 -9.42 -5.52 9.50
N PRO A 108 -9.77 -6.45 10.42
CA PRO A 108 -9.76 -7.89 10.22
C PRO A 108 -10.96 -8.27 9.33
N VAL A 109 -10.73 -9.10 8.31
CA VAL A 109 -11.88 -9.77 7.69
C VAL A 109 -12.44 -10.70 8.77
N LYS A 110 -13.67 -10.42 9.21
CA LYS A 110 -14.46 -11.34 10.02
C LYS A 110 -14.50 -12.72 9.37
#